data_AF-A0A6I9Q0L4-F1
#
_entry.id   AF-A0A6I9Q0L4-F1
#
_cell.length_a   1.000
_cell.length_b   1.000
_cell.length_c   1.000
_cell.angle_alpha   90.00
_cell.angle_beta   90.00
_cell.angle_gamma   90.00
#
_symmetry.space_group_name_H-M   'P 1'
#
loop_
_entity.id
_entity.type
_entity.pdbx_description
1 polymer ?
#
loop_
_entity_poly.entity_id
_entity_poly.type
_entity_poly.pdbx_seq_one_letter_code
_entity_poly.pdbx_strand_id
1 'polypeptide(L)'
;MQVLGVVAVILAVYCVHAKIYFREEFLDGDEWRSRWVNSKHKTDYGEWKLTAGNFYGDAEKDKGLQTSQDARFYATSARFEPFSNEDKPLVIQFTVKHEQKIDCGGGYVKVFPSDLEQTEMHGDSSYYIMFGPDICGYSTKKVHVIFNYKGKNHLIKKEIKCKDDELTHMYTLILNPDQTYEVKIDNEKVESGSLEEDWDLLPAKKIKDPEAKKPEDWDDIPVLWLLSFRILDFLSRQ
;
A
#
# COMPACT_ATOMS: atom_id res chain seq x y z
N MET A 1 -17.36 16.37 -40.02
CA MET A 1 -16.18 15.67 -39.48
C MET A 1 -15.70 16.21 -38.14
N GLN A 2 -15.55 17.54 -37.93
CA GLN A 2 -15.11 18.09 -36.64
C GLN A 2 -16.05 17.82 -35.45
N VAL A 3 -17.38 17.89 -35.64
CA VAL A 3 -18.36 17.67 -34.56
C VAL A 3 -18.36 16.22 -34.05
N LEU A 4 -18.18 15.25 -34.95
CA LEU A 4 -18.05 13.83 -34.59
C LEU A 4 -16.79 13.53 -33.77
N GLY A 5 -15.67 14.20 -34.09
CA GLY A 5 -14.44 14.09 -33.30
C GLY A 5 -14.59 14.66 -31.89
N VAL A 6 -15.25 15.81 -31.74
CA VAL A 6 -15.51 16.43 -30.42
C VAL A 6 -16.45 15.58 -29.58
N VAL A 7 -17.51 15.03 -30.17
CA VAL A 7 -18.45 14.13 -29.47
C VAL A 7 -17.76 12.82 -29.06
N ALA A 8 -16.90 12.25 -29.91
CA ALA A 8 -16.13 11.06 -29.57
C ALA A 8 -15.13 11.29 -28.42
N VAL A 9 -14.48 12.47 -28.38
CA VAL A 9 -13.58 12.85 -27.27
C VAL A 9 -14.36 13.07 -25.98
N ILE A 10 -15.52 13.74 -26.02
CA ILE A 10 -16.37 13.92 -24.84
C ILE A 10 -16.88 12.57 -24.33
N LEU A 11 -17.33 11.68 -25.21
CA LEU A 11 -17.75 10.32 -24.85
C LEU A 11 -16.60 9.48 -24.29
N ALA A 12 -15.37 9.61 -24.81
CA ALA A 12 -14.20 8.92 -24.27
C ALA A 12 -13.83 9.40 -22.86
N VAL A 13 -14.00 10.70 -22.55
CA VAL A 13 -13.79 11.26 -21.21
C VAL A 13 -14.82 10.73 -20.20
N TYR A 14 -16.04 10.38 -20.64
CA TYR A 14 -17.04 9.75 -19.78
C TYR A 14 -16.77 8.27 -19.45
N CYS A 15 -15.82 7.62 -20.13
CA CYS A 15 -15.60 6.17 -20.01
C CYS A 15 -14.53 5.77 -18.98
N VAL A 16 -13.83 6.70 -18.34
CA VAL A 16 -12.84 6.39 -17.30
C VAL A 16 -13.40 6.75 -15.93
N HIS A 17 -14.34 5.93 -15.44
CA HIS A 17 -14.84 6.05 -14.07
C HIS A 17 -14.07 5.08 -13.15
N ALA A 18 -13.15 5.60 -12.34
CA ALA A 18 -12.52 4.82 -11.28
C ALA A 18 -13.47 4.77 -10.07
N LYS A 19 -13.81 3.56 -9.61
CA LYS A 19 -14.61 3.40 -8.39
C LYS A 19 -13.76 3.78 -7.18
N ILE A 20 -14.23 4.76 -6.40
CA ILE A 20 -13.61 5.18 -5.15
C ILE A 20 -14.20 4.34 -4.02
N TYR A 21 -13.39 3.48 -3.39
CA TYR A 21 -13.83 2.66 -2.26
C TYR A 21 -13.71 3.38 -0.92
N PHE A 22 -12.65 4.19 -0.77
CA PHE A 22 -12.41 4.99 0.41
C PHE A 22 -11.71 6.29 -0.01
N ARG A 23 -12.13 7.40 0.58
CA ARG A 23 -11.50 8.71 0.43
C ARG A 23 -11.65 9.44 1.76
N GLU A 24 -10.53 9.88 2.30
CA GLU A 24 -10.48 10.70 3.50
C GLU A 24 -9.61 11.92 3.19
N GLU A 25 -10.15 13.10 3.46
CA GLU A 25 -9.51 14.39 3.20
C GLU A 25 -9.50 15.28 4.44
N PHE A 26 -10.20 14.90 5.51
CA PHE A 26 -10.28 15.65 6.77
C PHE A 26 -10.72 17.12 6.64
N LEU A 27 -11.49 17.44 5.58
CA LEU A 27 -11.97 18.79 5.28
C LEU A 27 -13.26 19.17 6.04
N ASP A 28 -13.86 18.22 6.73
CA ASP A 28 -15.15 18.34 7.40
C ASP A 28 -15.03 18.53 8.92
N GLY A 29 -13.94 19.16 9.36
CA GLY A 29 -13.73 19.51 10.76
C GLY A 29 -13.65 18.27 11.63
N ASP A 30 -14.48 18.17 12.67
CA ASP A 30 -14.41 17.11 13.66
C ASP A 30 -15.12 15.80 13.25
N GLU A 31 -15.77 15.78 12.09
CA GLU A 31 -16.56 14.63 11.60
C GLU A 31 -15.71 13.38 11.37
N TRP A 32 -14.40 13.49 11.16
CA TRP A 32 -13.49 12.34 11.09
C TRP A 32 -13.57 11.44 12.33
N ARG A 33 -13.91 11.99 13.51
CA ARG A 33 -14.08 11.20 14.74
C ARG A 33 -15.26 10.23 14.69
N SER A 34 -16.21 10.43 13.77
CA SER A 34 -17.29 9.47 13.51
C SER A 34 -16.86 8.32 12.59
N ARG A 35 -15.83 8.55 11.75
CA ARG A 35 -15.33 7.59 10.75
C ARG A 35 -14.15 6.76 11.26
N TRP A 36 -13.31 7.35 12.12
CA TRP A 36 -12.10 6.75 12.64
C TRP A 36 -12.30 6.26 14.08
N VAL A 37 -11.93 5.00 14.32
CA VAL A 37 -12.03 4.34 15.62
C VAL A 37 -10.63 4.03 16.13
N ASN A 38 -10.31 4.56 17.31
CA ASN A 38 -9.08 4.23 18.02
C ASN A 38 -9.21 2.85 18.69
N SER A 39 -8.14 2.06 18.59
CA SER A 39 -8.03 0.80 19.31
C SER A 39 -7.98 1.03 20.82
N LYS A 40 -8.53 0.07 21.56
CA LYS A 40 -8.52 -0.04 23.02
C LYS A 40 -7.68 -1.22 23.50
N HIS A 41 -7.01 -1.93 22.59
CA HIS A 41 -6.16 -3.08 22.89
C HIS A 41 -5.01 -2.74 23.88
N LYS A 42 -4.56 -1.49 23.89
CA LYS A 42 -3.62 -0.93 24.88
C LYS A 42 -4.20 0.33 25.48
N THR A 43 -3.91 0.56 26.76
CA THR A 43 -4.37 1.74 27.49
C THR A 43 -3.53 2.99 27.22
N ASP A 44 -2.31 2.82 26.68
CA ASP A 44 -1.33 3.87 26.48
C ASP A 44 -1.06 4.19 25.00
N TYR A 45 -2.03 3.92 24.12
CA TYR A 45 -1.97 4.39 22.73
C TYR A 45 -1.91 5.92 22.68
N GLY A 46 -1.16 6.43 21.70
CA GLY A 46 -1.03 7.86 21.46
C GLY A 46 -2.30 8.50 20.92
N GLU A 47 -2.45 9.80 21.17
CA GLU A 47 -3.59 10.60 20.76
C GLU A 47 -3.35 11.24 19.39
N TRP A 48 -4.34 11.12 18.51
CA TRP A 48 -4.36 11.77 17.21
C TRP A 48 -4.92 13.19 17.32
N LYS A 49 -4.30 14.14 16.61
CA LYS A 49 -4.78 15.51 16.47
C LYS A 49 -5.05 15.82 15.01
N LEU A 50 -6.15 16.52 14.74
CA LEU A 50 -6.42 17.09 13.43
C LEU A 50 -5.73 18.46 13.35
N THR A 51 -4.77 18.61 12.45
CA THR A 51 -4.01 19.85 12.30
C THR A 51 -3.30 19.89 10.94
N ALA A 52 -2.98 21.10 10.47
CA ALA A 52 -2.14 21.32 9.29
C ALA A 52 -0.63 21.33 9.63
N GLY A 53 -0.26 21.14 10.90
CA GLY A 53 1.11 21.16 11.38
C GLY A 53 1.67 22.58 11.59
N ASN A 54 2.98 22.67 11.74
CA ASN A 54 3.70 23.93 12.00
C ASN A 54 3.84 24.82 10.76
N PHE A 55 3.80 24.21 9.58
CA PHE A 55 3.84 24.89 8.29
C PHE A 55 3.01 24.12 7.27
N TYR A 56 2.38 24.83 6.34
CA TYR A 56 1.43 24.26 5.39
C TYR A 56 1.38 25.11 4.12
N GLY A 57 0.90 24.52 3.03
CA GLY A 57 0.54 25.25 1.82
C GLY A 57 -0.83 25.93 1.98
N ASP A 58 -1.79 25.24 2.58
CA ASP A 58 -3.15 25.71 2.85
C ASP A 58 -3.62 25.24 4.24
N ALA A 59 -3.98 26.19 5.11
CA ALA A 59 -4.30 25.93 6.52
C ALA A 59 -5.51 24.99 6.73
N GLU A 60 -6.39 24.90 5.74
CA GLU A 60 -7.59 24.06 5.81
C GLU A 60 -7.42 22.77 5.02
N LYS A 61 -6.85 22.83 3.82
CA LYS A 61 -6.69 21.64 2.97
C LYS A 61 -5.60 20.68 3.42
N ASP A 62 -4.59 21.20 4.11
CA ASP A 62 -3.46 20.38 4.58
C ASP A 62 -3.71 19.81 5.99
N LYS A 63 -4.92 19.96 6.53
CA LYS A 63 -5.30 19.29 7.78
C LYS A 63 -5.28 17.78 7.58
N GLY A 64 -4.64 17.08 8.51
CA GLY A 64 -4.61 15.63 8.56
C GLY A 64 -4.42 15.12 9.98
N LEU A 65 -4.41 13.79 10.14
CA LEU A 65 -4.14 13.16 11.42
C LEU A 65 -2.65 13.21 11.76
N GLN A 66 -2.32 13.90 12.83
CA GLN A 66 -0.97 14.02 13.37
C GLN A 66 -0.84 13.23 14.68
N THR A 67 0.26 12.50 14.83
CA THR A 67 0.66 11.88 16.09
C THR A 67 1.15 12.95 17.07
N SER A 68 0.64 12.98 18.29
CA SER A 68 0.82 14.12 19.21
C SER A 68 1.75 13.90 20.41
N GLN A 69 2.23 12.68 20.58
CA GLN A 69 3.05 12.24 21.70
C GLN A 69 4.21 11.37 21.20
N ASP A 70 5.41 11.65 21.69
CA ASP A 70 6.62 10.89 21.38
C ASP A 70 6.60 9.51 22.05
N ALA A 71 7.34 8.56 21.46
CA ALA A 71 7.53 7.21 21.99
C ALA A 71 6.21 6.47 22.33
N ARG A 72 5.18 6.67 21.51
CA ARG A 72 3.88 6.00 21.62
C ARG A 72 3.60 5.15 20.39
N PHE A 73 2.92 4.02 20.61
CA PHE A 73 2.24 3.34 19.53
C PHE A 73 0.95 4.07 19.18
N TYR A 74 0.54 3.98 17.92
CA TYR A 74 -0.72 4.54 17.45
C TYR A 74 -1.53 3.46 16.73
N ALA A 75 -2.83 3.45 16.95
CA ALA A 75 -3.74 2.47 16.37
C ALA A 75 -5.12 3.11 16.16
N THR A 76 -5.36 3.59 14.95
CA THR A 76 -6.68 4.08 14.51
C THR A 76 -7.03 3.48 13.16
N SER A 77 -8.32 3.25 12.91
CA SER A 77 -8.80 2.62 11.68
C SER A 77 -10.13 3.23 11.24
N ALA A 78 -10.35 3.29 9.93
CA ALA A 78 -11.63 3.69 9.35
C ALA A 78 -12.22 2.53 8.54
N ARG A 79 -13.53 2.29 8.71
CA ARG A 79 -14.25 1.32 7.89
C ARG A 79 -14.70 1.96 6.58
N PHE A 80 -14.79 1.12 5.56
CA PHE A 80 -15.36 1.44 4.26
C PHE A 80 -16.08 0.20 3.71
N GLU A 81 -16.86 0.39 2.67
CA GLU A 81 -17.61 -0.70 2.04
C GLU A 81 -16.66 -1.82 1.59
N PRO A 82 -16.85 -3.07 2.07
CA PRO A 82 -16.03 -4.20 1.67
C PRO A 82 -16.06 -4.39 0.15
N PHE A 83 -14.90 -4.72 -0.42
CA PHE A 83 -14.78 -4.95 -1.85
C PHE A 83 -13.69 -5.98 -2.16
N SER A 84 -13.70 -6.47 -3.40
CA SER A 84 -12.62 -7.29 -3.97
C SER A 84 -12.00 -6.57 -5.15
N ASN A 85 -10.69 -6.69 -5.30
CA ASN A 85 -9.93 -6.23 -6.47
C ASN A 85 -9.75 -7.35 -7.52
N GLU A 86 -10.53 -8.42 -7.46
CA GLU A 86 -10.52 -9.47 -8.47
C GLU A 86 -10.73 -8.87 -9.88
N ASP A 87 -9.84 -9.27 -10.80
CA ASP A 87 -9.77 -8.83 -12.19
C ASP A 87 -9.72 -7.30 -12.38
N LYS A 88 -9.35 -6.53 -11.34
CA LYS A 88 -9.32 -5.07 -11.37
C LYS A 88 -8.03 -4.53 -10.73
N PRO A 89 -7.49 -3.42 -11.25
CA PRO A 89 -6.42 -2.72 -10.56
C PRO A 89 -6.88 -2.23 -9.17
N LEU A 90 -6.00 -2.36 -8.18
CA LEU A 90 -6.14 -1.73 -6.87
C LEU A 90 -5.13 -0.59 -6.76
N VAL A 91 -5.57 0.58 -6.34
CA VAL A 91 -4.71 1.73 -6.06
C VAL A 91 -4.89 2.12 -4.59
N ILE A 92 -3.80 2.18 -3.84
CA ILE A 92 -3.73 2.69 -2.47
C ILE A 92 -2.83 3.91 -2.50
N GLN A 93 -3.36 5.07 -2.13
CA GLN A 93 -2.63 6.33 -2.16
C GLN A 93 -2.91 7.14 -0.90
N PHE A 94 -1.86 7.69 -0.31
CA PHE A 94 -1.96 8.59 0.83
C PHE A 94 -0.72 9.49 0.92
N THR A 95 -0.80 10.53 1.73
CA THR A 95 0.30 11.46 1.97
C THR A 95 0.81 11.35 3.40
N VAL A 96 2.12 11.50 3.58
CA VAL A 96 2.80 11.53 4.88
C VAL A 96 3.70 12.74 4.93
N LYS A 97 3.70 13.44 6.05
CA LYS A 97 4.60 14.56 6.33
C LYS A 97 5.29 14.33 7.68
N HIS A 98 6.62 14.28 7.67
CA HIS A 98 7.43 14.13 8.89
C HIS A 98 8.05 15.47 9.30
N GLU A 99 7.21 16.45 9.65
CA GLU A 99 7.67 17.81 9.99
C GLU A 99 8.53 17.89 11.27
N GLN A 100 8.49 16.86 12.10
CA GLN A 100 9.20 16.78 13.36
C GLN A 100 10.66 16.29 13.24
N LYS A 101 11.17 16.10 12.02
CA LYS A 101 12.48 15.47 11.76
C LYS A 101 12.60 14.11 12.44
N ILE A 102 11.70 13.21 12.04
CA ILE A 102 11.57 11.88 12.65
C ILE A 102 12.89 11.11 12.65
N ASP A 103 13.26 10.56 13.80
CA ASP A 103 14.44 9.72 13.98
C ASP A 103 14.09 8.23 13.89
N CYS A 104 13.00 7.80 14.53
CA CYS A 104 12.45 6.46 14.42
C CYS A 104 10.92 6.44 14.56
N GLY A 105 10.23 6.05 13.49
CA GLY A 105 8.80 5.78 13.46
C GLY A 105 8.29 5.39 12.07
N GLY A 106 7.13 4.74 12.05
CA GLY A 106 6.45 4.31 10.83
C GLY A 106 5.43 5.33 10.34
N GLY A 107 5.33 5.50 9.02
CA GLY A 107 4.30 6.28 8.35
C GLY A 107 3.47 5.43 7.38
N TYR A 108 3.30 4.14 7.65
CA TYR A 108 2.59 3.21 6.77
C TYR A 108 1.13 2.98 7.18
N VAL A 109 0.32 2.58 6.22
CA VAL A 109 -1.07 2.15 6.43
C VAL A 109 -1.19 0.63 6.30
N LYS A 110 -2.26 0.07 6.88
CA LYS A 110 -2.64 -1.34 6.74
C LYS A 110 -4.07 -1.44 6.19
N VAL A 111 -4.28 -2.34 5.25
CA VAL A 111 -5.60 -2.72 4.72
C VAL A 111 -6.02 -4.02 5.37
N PHE A 112 -7.14 -4.02 6.07
CA PHE A 112 -7.61 -5.14 6.89
C PHE A 112 -8.79 -5.88 6.23
N PRO A 113 -9.03 -7.15 6.61
CA PRO A 113 -10.29 -7.82 6.31
C PRO A 113 -11.47 -7.12 7.01
N SER A 114 -12.68 -7.31 6.47
CA SER A 114 -13.89 -6.62 6.94
C SER A 114 -14.34 -7.06 8.34
N ASP A 115 -13.87 -8.22 8.81
CA ASP A 115 -14.15 -8.80 10.12
C ASP A 115 -13.18 -8.32 11.22
N LEU A 116 -12.24 -7.41 10.93
CA LEU A 116 -11.41 -6.79 11.94
C LEU A 116 -12.28 -6.13 13.03
N GLU A 117 -12.03 -6.48 14.29
CA GLU A 117 -12.56 -5.73 15.44
C GLU A 117 -11.71 -4.48 15.69
N GLN A 118 -12.19 -3.31 15.27
CA GLN A 118 -11.41 -2.06 15.28
C GLN A 118 -10.93 -1.67 16.68
N THR A 119 -11.72 -1.96 17.73
CA THR A 119 -11.32 -1.64 19.11
C THR A 119 -10.25 -2.60 19.65
N GLU A 120 -9.99 -3.73 18.99
CA GLU A 120 -8.94 -4.68 19.36
C GLU A 120 -7.76 -4.66 18.37
N MET A 121 -7.74 -3.71 17.43
CA MET A 121 -6.67 -3.60 16.43
C MET A 121 -5.30 -3.33 17.07
N HIS A 122 -4.28 -4.08 16.69
CA HIS A 122 -2.92 -3.93 17.19
C HIS A 122 -1.88 -4.38 16.14
N GLY A 123 -0.60 -4.47 16.55
CA GLY A 123 0.51 -4.80 15.66
C GLY A 123 0.37 -6.16 14.97
N ASP A 124 -0.18 -7.14 15.69
CA ASP A 124 -0.32 -8.54 15.26
C ASP A 124 -1.68 -8.85 14.61
N SER A 125 -2.60 -7.88 14.55
CA SER A 125 -3.85 -8.03 13.82
C SER A 125 -3.57 -8.38 12.35
N SER A 126 -4.24 -9.41 11.84
CA SER A 126 -4.08 -9.86 10.45
C SER A 126 -4.57 -8.79 9.47
N TYR A 127 -3.73 -8.43 8.51
CA TYR A 127 -4.01 -7.45 7.45
C TYR A 127 -3.74 -8.09 6.09
N TYR A 128 -4.34 -7.60 5.01
CA TYR A 128 -4.01 -8.02 3.65
C TYR A 128 -2.73 -7.35 3.13
N ILE A 129 -2.63 -6.04 3.34
CA ILE A 129 -1.55 -5.21 2.78
C ILE A 129 -1.05 -4.25 3.86
N MET A 130 0.26 -4.10 3.99
CA MET A 130 0.90 -3.00 4.72
C MET A 130 1.80 -2.23 3.75
N PHE A 131 1.57 -0.92 3.64
CA PHE A 131 2.23 -0.07 2.65
C PHE A 131 2.58 1.31 3.21
N GLY A 132 3.84 1.73 3.02
CA GLY A 132 4.28 3.10 3.33
C GLY A 132 5.69 3.22 3.91
N PRO A 133 6.14 4.45 4.18
CA PRO A 133 7.48 4.72 4.70
C PRO A 133 7.67 4.20 6.12
N ASP A 134 8.89 3.78 6.43
CA ASP A 134 9.36 3.42 7.75
C ASP A 134 10.80 3.90 7.93
N ILE A 135 10.99 4.74 8.93
CA ILE A 135 12.26 5.38 9.25
C ILE A 135 12.67 4.92 10.63
N CYS A 136 13.88 4.40 10.80
CA CYS A 136 14.47 4.16 12.11
C CYS A 136 15.99 4.26 12.02
N GLY A 137 16.50 5.39 12.49
CA GLY A 137 17.90 5.77 12.40
C GLY A 137 18.40 5.88 10.95
N TYR A 138 19.69 5.66 10.78
CA TYR A 138 20.34 5.71 9.47
C TYR A 138 20.19 4.42 8.66
N SER A 139 19.93 3.29 9.32
CA SER A 139 19.92 1.96 8.69
C SER A 139 18.57 1.59 8.08
N THR A 140 17.47 2.16 8.58
CA THR A 140 16.13 1.85 8.11
C THR A 140 15.49 3.11 7.56
N LYS A 141 15.45 3.23 6.23
CA LYS A 141 14.76 4.29 5.50
C LYS A 141 14.13 3.72 4.24
N LYS A 142 13.04 2.97 4.42
CA LYS A 142 12.44 2.18 3.34
C LYS A 142 10.94 2.31 3.28
N VAL A 143 10.37 2.05 2.13
CA VAL A 143 8.94 1.85 1.94
C VAL A 143 8.64 0.37 2.12
N HIS A 144 7.82 0.03 3.10
CA HIS A 144 7.26 -1.31 3.22
C HIS A 144 6.22 -1.54 2.14
N VAL A 145 6.27 -2.71 1.51
CA VAL A 145 5.21 -3.27 0.70
C VAL A 145 5.09 -4.74 1.10
N ILE A 146 4.12 -5.04 1.97
CA ILE A 146 3.98 -6.35 2.61
C ILE A 146 2.61 -6.91 2.27
N PHE A 147 2.60 -8.16 1.79
CA PHE A 147 1.38 -8.92 1.54
C PHE A 147 1.22 -10.03 2.57
N ASN A 148 0.03 -10.19 3.12
CA ASN A 148 -0.31 -11.41 3.84
C ASN A 148 -0.81 -12.47 2.86
N TYR A 149 -0.12 -13.60 2.84
CA TYR A 149 -0.49 -14.74 2.02
C TYR A 149 -0.32 -16.03 2.83
N LYS A 150 -1.35 -16.87 2.84
CA LYS A 150 -1.40 -18.13 3.62
C LYS A 150 -1.02 -17.93 5.10
N GLY A 151 -1.50 -16.84 5.70
CA GLY A 151 -1.27 -16.52 7.11
C GLY A 151 0.15 -16.03 7.44
N LYS A 152 0.98 -15.76 6.44
CA LYS A 152 2.33 -15.21 6.62
C LYS A 152 2.43 -13.84 5.95
N ASN A 153 3.14 -12.92 6.60
CA ASN A 153 3.48 -11.62 6.03
C ASN A 153 4.77 -11.75 5.20
N HIS A 154 4.68 -11.45 3.91
CA HIS A 154 5.78 -11.48 2.95
C HIS A 154 6.21 -10.06 2.63
N LEU A 155 7.47 -9.74 2.94
CA LEU A 155 8.08 -8.46 2.64
C LEU A 155 8.59 -8.47 1.19
N ILE A 156 8.53 -7.30 0.55
CA ILE A 156 9.18 -7.08 -0.74
C ILE A 156 10.69 -7.30 -0.60
N LYS A 157 11.29 -7.96 -1.59
CA LYS A 157 12.74 -8.21 -1.65
C LYS A 157 13.54 -6.96 -2.00
N LYS A 158 12.94 -6.07 -2.80
CA LYS A 158 13.55 -4.83 -3.27
C LYS A 158 13.58 -3.79 -2.15
N GLU A 159 14.64 -3.00 -2.12
CA GLU A 159 14.79 -1.88 -1.19
C GLU A 159 14.32 -0.59 -1.86
N ILE A 160 13.13 -0.12 -1.47
CA ILE A 160 12.58 1.14 -1.95
C ILE A 160 12.88 2.21 -0.92
N LYS A 161 13.70 3.21 -1.26
CA LYS A 161 14.03 4.30 -0.33
C LYS A 161 12.82 5.22 -0.11
N CYS A 162 12.52 5.52 1.15
CA CYS A 162 11.52 6.53 1.48
C CYS A 162 12.13 7.94 1.51
N LYS A 163 11.26 8.95 1.55
CA LYS A 163 11.66 10.34 1.78
C LYS A 163 11.80 10.59 3.28
N ASP A 164 12.80 11.37 3.65
CA ASP A 164 13.18 11.62 5.05
C ASP A 164 13.36 13.12 5.36
N ASP A 165 12.88 13.99 4.46
CA ASP A 165 12.78 15.42 4.72
C ASP A 165 11.44 15.78 5.42
N GLU A 166 11.24 17.06 5.70
CA GLU A 166 10.10 17.56 6.48
C GLU A 166 8.84 17.84 5.63
N LEU A 167 8.91 17.63 4.31
CA LEU A 167 7.83 17.93 3.37
C LEU A 167 6.77 16.83 3.33
N THR A 168 5.64 17.17 2.71
CA THR A 168 4.58 16.22 2.43
C THR A 168 4.94 15.39 1.21
N HIS A 169 4.96 14.08 1.36
CA HIS A 169 5.21 13.14 0.28
C HIS A 169 4.02 12.21 0.05
N MET A 170 3.74 11.94 -1.22
CA MET A 170 2.63 11.09 -1.63
C MET A 170 3.13 9.70 -2.00
N TYR A 171 2.62 8.67 -1.33
CA TYR A 171 2.95 7.27 -1.59
C TYR A 171 1.79 6.61 -2.30
N THR A 172 2.06 5.96 -3.44
CA THR A 172 1.04 5.25 -4.22
C THR A 172 1.49 3.82 -4.50
N LEU A 173 0.66 2.84 -4.17
CA LEU A 173 0.82 1.44 -4.57
C LEU A 173 -0.27 1.11 -5.58
N ILE A 174 0.13 0.58 -6.73
CA ILE A 174 -0.77 0.08 -7.78
C ILE A 174 -0.54 -1.42 -7.91
N LEU A 175 -1.59 -2.21 -7.79
CA LEU A 175 -1.59 -3.65 -8.04
C LEU A 175 -2.47 -3.94 -9.24
N ASN A 176 -1.91 -4.61 -10.24
CA ASN A 176 -2.61 -4.93 -11.47
C ASN A 176 -3.10 -6.38 -11.48
N PRO A 177 -4.15 -6.66 -12.27
CA PRO A 177 -4.70 -8.00 -12.35
C PRO A 177 -3.77 -9.03 -13.02
N ASP A 178 -2.75 -8.58 -13.74
CA ASP A 178 -1.71 -9.41 -14.35
C ASP A 178 -0.56 -9.76 -13.39
N GLN A 179 -0.75 -9.57 -12.09
CA GLN A 179 0.24 -9.81 -11.03
C GLN A 179 1.47 -8.88 -11.10
N THR A 180 1.34 -7.74 -11.78
CA THR A 180 2.34 -6.67 -11.69
C THR A 180 1.99 -5.64 -10.63
N TYR A 181 3.00 -4.93 -10.15
CA TYR A 181 2.83 -3.82 -9.22
C TYR A 181 3.67 -2.62 -9.64
N GLU A 182 3.28 -1.45 -9.15
CA GLU A 182 4.02 -0.21 -9.25
C GLU A 182 3.97 0.54 -7.93
N VAL A 183 5.11 1.09 -7.50
CA VAL A 183 5.22 2.02 -6.38
C VAL A 183 5.62 3.38 -6.93
N LYS A 184 4.86 4.41 -6.53
CA LYS A 184 5.18 5.81 -6.81
C LYS A 184 5.43 6.58 -5.52
N ILE A 185 6.35 7.52 -5.62
CA ILE A 185 6.56 8.57 -4.62
C ILE A 185 6.41 9.90 -5.37
N ASP A 186 5.55 10.79 -4.87
CA ASP A 186 5.28 12.10 -5.45
C ASP A 186 4.86 12.04 -6.93
N ASN A 187 3.99 11.06 -7.25
CA ASN A 187 3.54 10.70 -8.61
C ASN A 187 4.62 10.18 -9.56
N GLU A 188 5.87 10.09 -9.14
CA GLU A 188 6.95 9.49 -9.92
C GLU A 188 7.09 8.00 -9.62
N LYS A 189 7.18 7.18 -10.67
CA LYS A 189 7.43 5.75 -10.53
C LYS A 189 8.83 5.51 -9.98
N VAL A 190 8.92 4.93 -8.79
CA VAL A 190 10.19 4.59 -8.14
C VAL A 190 10.51 3.11 -8.18
N GLU A 191 9.48 2.25 -8.32
CA GLU A 191 9.65 0.80 -8.41
C GLU A 191 8.49 0.15 -9.19
N SER A 192 8.77 -0.95 -9.89
CA SER A 192 7.76 -1.78 -10.54
C SER A 192 8.29 -3.19 -10.82
N GLY A 193 7.39 -4.17 -10.87
CA GLY A 193 7.79 -5.54 -11.16
C GLY A 193 6.61 -6.51 -11.12
N SER A 194 6.92 -7.78 -10.91
CA SER A 194 5.92 -8.83 -10.70
C SER A 194 5.89 -9.28 -9.24
N LEU A 195 4.71 -9.66 -8.74
CA LEU A 195 4.56 -10.18 -7.38
C LEU A 195 5.36 -11.46 -7.16
N GLU A 196 5.46 -12.30 -8.20
CA GLU A 196 6.16 -13.58 -8.14
C GLU A 196 7.68 -13.44 -7.96
N GLU A 197 8.30 -12.45 -8.63
CA GLU A 197 9.75 -12.26 -8.55
C GLU A 197 10.15 -11.55 -7.25
N ASP A 198 9.37 -10.54 -6.88
CA ASP A 198 9.74 -9.58 -5.84
C ASP A 198 9.25 -9.96 -4.42
N TRP A 199 8.48 -11.06 -4.28
CA TRP A 199 8.09 -11.66 -2.99
C TRP A 199 8.24 -13.18 -3.00
N ASP A 200 8.49 -13.77 -1.84
CA ASP A 200 8.54 -15.23 -1.67
C ASP A 200 7.15 -15.83 -1.40
N LEU A 201 6.21 -15.62 -2.33
CA LEU A 201 4.80 -16.04 -2.18
C LEU A 201 4.61 -17.50 -2.53
N LEU A 202 5.33 -17.97 -3.54
CA LEU A 202 5.23 -19.33 -4.06
C LEU A 202 6.50 -20.13 -3.74
N PRO A 203 6.41 -21.48 -3.65
CA PRO A 203 7.59 -22.33 -3.61
C PRO A 203 8.49 -22.06 -4.82
N ALA A 204 9.80 -22.24 -4.65
CA ALA A 204 10.75 -22.03 -5.74
C ALA A 204 10.39 -22.88 -6.97
N LYS A 205 10.29 -22.25 -8.14
CA LYS A 205 10.02 -22.91 -9.44
C LYS A 205 10.98 -24.05 -9.77
N LYS A 206 12.20 -24.02 -9.21
CA LYS A 206 13.26 -25.01 -9.44
C LYS A 206 13.72 -25.57 -8.09
N ILE A 207 13.38 -26.83 -7.83
CA ILE A 207 14.14 -27.65 -6.89
C ILE A 207 15.40 -28.07 -7.66
N LYS A 208 16.59 -27.64 -7.22
CA LYS A 208 17.83 -28.18 -7.77
C LYS A 208 17.85 -29.67 -7.43
N ASP A 209 17.74 -30.54 -8.44
CA ASP A 209 17.97 -31.96 -8.28
C ASP A 209 19.44 -32.16 -7.84
N PRO A 210 19.70 -32.70 -6.63
CA PRO A 210 21.05 -32.93 -6.14
C PRO A 210 21.89 -33.86 -7.04
N GLU A 211 21.24 -34.68 -7.88
CA GLU A 211 21.91 -35.64 -8.76
C GLU A 211 22.06 -35.15 -10.22
N ALA A 212 21.49 -33.98 -10.57
CA ALA A 212 21.53 -33.49 -11.94
C ALA A 212 22.93 -32.96 -12.33
N LYS A 213 23.61 -33.68 -13.22
CA LYS A 213 24.79 -33.19 -13.96
C LYS A 213 24.36 -32.65 -15.32
N LYS A 214 24.96 -31.53 -15.74
CA LYS A 214 24.72 -30.93 -17.07
C LYS A 214 25.26 -31.89 -18.16
N PRO A 215 24.45 -32.46 -19.06
CA PRO A 215 24.94 -33.14 -20.26
C PRO A 215 25.70 -32.17 -21.18
N GLU A 216 26.70 -32.69 -21.88
CA GLU A 216 27.63 -31.89 -22.71
C GLU A 216 26.96 -31.23 -23.93
N ASP A 217 25.78 -31.69 -24.34
CA ASP A 217 25.13 -31.35 -25.62
C ASP A 217 23.89 -30.43 -25.45
N TRP A 218 23.86 -29.60 -24.40
CA TRP A 218 22.70 -28.78 -24.05
C TRP A 218 22.76 -27.39 -24.69
N ASP A 219 21.88 -27.12 -25.67
CA ASP A 219 21.65 -25.81 -26.28
C ASP A 219 20.69 -24.92 -25.44
N ASP A 220 21.09 -23.66 -25.23
CA ASP A 220 20.38 -22.67 -24.42
C ASP A 220 19.28 -21.93 -25.24
N ILE A 221 18.12 -22.55 -25.45
CA ILE A 221 16.93 -21.86 -25.99
C ILE A 221 15.80 -21.86 -24.96
N PRO A 222 15.41 -20.70 -24.39
CA PRO A 222 14.29 -20.62 -23.48
C PRO A 222 12.96 -20.68 -24.26
N VAL A 223 12.22 -21.78 -24.14
CA VAL A 223 10.83 -21.88 -24.60
C VAL A 223 9.91 -21.57 -23.42
N LEU A 224 9.32 -20.37 -23.42
CA LEU A 224 8.40 -19.91 -22.38
C LEU A 224 6.98 -20.38 -22.72
N TRP A 225 6.48 -21.41 -22.04
CA TRP A 225 5.08 -21.81 -22.11
C TRP A 225 4.26 -21.05 -21.05
N LEU A 226 3.26 -20.31 -21.53
CA LEU A 226 2.29 -19.55 -20.74
C LEU A 226 1.38 -20.51 -19.94
N LEU A 227 1.43 -20.41 -18.61
CA LEU A 227 0.36 -20.88 -17.74
C LEU A 227 -0.33 -19.66 -17.13
N SER A 228 -1.60 -19.49 -17.49
CA SER A 228 -2.50 -18.47 -16.95
C SER A 228 -2.86 -18.86 -15.52
N PHE A 229 -2.47 -18.04 -14.54
CA PHE A 229 -2.92 -18.15 -13.15
C PHE A 229 -3.59 -16.84 -12.74
N ARG A 230 -4.85 -16.95 -12.29
CA ARG A 230 -5.74 -15.85 -11.93
C ARG A 230 -5.52 -15.43 -10.46
N ILE A 231 -5.79 -14.16 -10.18
CA ILE A 231 -5.71 -13.48 -8.87
C ILE A 231 -6.48 -14.21 -7.75
N LEU A 232 -7.43 -15.07 -8.10
CA LEU A 232 -8.23 -15.85 -7.15
C LEU A 232 -7.40 -16.64 -6.13
N ASP A 233 -6.23 -17.16 -6.52
CA ASP A 233 -5.36 -17.89 -5.59
C ASP A 233 -4.61 -16.96 -4.62
N PHE A 234 -4.55 -15.65 -4.89
CA PHE A 234 -3.79 -14.70 -4.08
C PHE A 234 -4.64 -13.97 -3.04
N LEU A 235 -5.92 -13.71 -3.30
CA LEU A 235 -6.74 -12.84 -2.42
C LEU A 235 -8.18 -13.32 -2.14
N SER A 236 -8.63 -14.50 -2.61
CA SER A 236 -10.06 -14.86 -2.54
C SER A 236 -10.45 -16.23 -1.97
N ARG A 237 -9.53 -16.98 -1.37
CA ARG A 237 -9.88 -18.23 -0.67
C ARG A 237 -9.51 -18.15 0.81
N GLN A 238 -10.42 -17.55 1.58
CA GLN A 238 -10.80 -18.09 2.88
C GLN A 238 -11.94 -19.08 2.67
#